data_AF-A0A519BUU2-F1
#
_entry.id   AF-A0A519BUU2-F1
#
_cell.length_a   1.000
_cell.length_b   1.000
_cell.length_c   1.000
_cell.angle_alpha   90.00
_cell.angle_beta   90.00
_cell.angle_gamma   90.00
#
_symmetry.space_group_name_H-M   'P 1'
#
loop_
_entity.id
_entity.type
_entity.pdbx_description
1 polymer ?
#
loop_
_entity_poly.entity_id
_entity_poly.type
_entity_poly.pdbx_seq_one_letter_code
_entity_poly.pdbx_strand_id
1 'polypeptide(L)'
;MINSQTYLLLAKDSNGFLRTVESNASGSEPTWYNVSHDSDGEQLLRAGNNGGAVRENIASGNEQTVYSNGSVSNLRIDGDLNLFVANESTSNGTLERLLLVDSNDVANATVIHNGAIKFAEMSNGSIYVGVENQQNSQTVDLYTFDQNGTQVGSSIVGLTPNTFDVDDGKMVKIENNGTVYAVDITTGDQVELTNTSVSKADIDMEGSIATWVQNGTQVAYVTIPDVINSNSTNQSSGPTLEEIMNQLNATSAQLNQTRDQLNASQANETNYLANISNLTAEVTALQGNATNNSAEIDRLNGDVSNLTAEVSSYISNATNSSAEITRLNGEVSNRTAEIAALEA
;
A
#
# COMPACT_ATOMS: atom_id res chain seq x y z
N MET A 1 -27.83 25.99 -5.83
CA MET A 1 -27.69 24.57 -6.17
C MET A 1 -26.41 24.43 -6.97
N ILE A 2 -25.33 23.94 -6.37
CA ILE A 2 -24.11 23.60 -7.10
C ILE A 2 -24.15 22.09 -7.25
N ASN A 3 -24.64 21.61 -8.40
CA ASN A 3 -24.43 20.22 -8.82
C ASN A 3 -23.07 20.17 -9.52
N SER A 4 -21.98 20.23 -8.76
CA SER A 4 -20.66 19.85 -9.27
C SER A 4 -20.49 18.35 -8.98
N GLN A 5 -21.02 17.50 -9.85
CA GLN A 5 -20.69 16.08 -9.80
C GLN A 5 -19.20 15.94 -10.13
N THR A 6 -18.48 15.20 -9.29
CA THR A 6 -17.08 14.80 -9.51
C THR A 6 -17.11 13.33 -9.86
N TYR A 7 -16.56 12.97 -11.01
CA TYR A 7 -16.51 11.59 -11.49
C TYR A 7 -15.14 11.03 -11.16
N LEU A 8 -15.11 9.78 -10.68
CA LEU A 8 -13.91 9.11 -10.21
C LEU A 8 -13.83 7.74 -10.88
N LEU A 9 -12.82 7.54 -11.73
CA LEU A 9 -12.46 6.21 -12.20
C LEU A 9 -11.34 5.68 -11.30
N LEU A 10 -11.59 4.53 -10.67
CA LEU A 10 -10.60 3.78 -9.90
C LEU A 10 -10.16 2.60 -10.75
N ALA A 11 -8.92 2.62 -11.19
CA ALA A 11 -8.32 1.53 -11.95
C ALA A 11 -7.20 0.91 -11.12
N LYS A 12 -7.06 -0.40 -11.13
CA LYS A 12 -5.99 -1.11 -10.43
C LYS A 12 -4.85 -1.33 -11.41
N ASP A 13 -3.66 -0.77 -11.18
CA ASP A 13 -2.54 -1.00 -12.08
C ASP A 13 -2.02 -2.45 -12.02
N SER A 14 -1.11 -2.79 -12.93
CA SER A 14 -0.47 -4.12 -13.05
C SER A 14 0.25 -4.61 -11.78
N ASN A 15 0.50 -3.73 -10.80
CA ASN A 15 1.09 -4.07 -9.50
C ASN A 15 0.07 -4.11 -8.36
N GLY A 16 -1.22 -3.91 -8.67
CA GLY A 16 -2.31 -3.96 -7.73
C GLY A 16 -2.59 -2.65 -6.99
N PHE A 17 -1.98 -1.53 -7.39
CA PHE A 17 -2.27 -0.25 -6.76
C PHE A 17 -3.51 0.40 -7.38
N LEU A 18 -4.40 0.89 -6.52
CA LEU A 18 -5.51 1.76 -6.91
C LEU A 18 -4.95 3.08 -7.44
N ARG A 19 -5.11 3.30 -8.74
CA ARG A 19 -4.89 4.59 -9.40
C ARG A 19 -6.22 5.32 -9.53
N THR A 20 -6.18 6.59 -9.18
CA THR A 20 -7.24 7.54 -9.47
C THR A 20 -6.98 8.15 -10.83
N VAL A 21 -7.95 8.00 -11.74
CA VAL A 21 -7.91 8.57 -13.08
C VAL A 21 -8.91 9.73 -13.12
N GLU A 22 -8.38 10.89 -13.51
CA GLU A 22 -8.96 12.23 -13.67
C GLU A 22 -10.41 12.52 -13.22
N SER A 23 -10.54 13.58 -12.41
CA SER A 23 -11.77 14.37 -12.28
C SER A 23 -11.84 15.41 -13.41
N ASN A 24 -12.78 15.30 -14.34
CA ASN A 24 -13.07 16.43 -15.23
C ASN A 24 -13.60 17.62 -14.42
N ALA A 25 -13.30 18.84 -14.89
CA ALA A 25 -13.76 20.09 -14.29
C ALA A 25 -15.29 20.06 -14.04
N SER A 26 -15.74 20.73 -12.97
CA SER A 26 -17.12 20.67 -12.50
C SER A 26 -18.14 20.91 -13.64
N GLY A 27 -18.90 19.87 -14.02
CA GLY A 27 -20.04 19.98 -14.92
C GLY A 27 -19.93 19.32 -16.30
N SER A 28 -18.80 18.71 -16.67
CA SER A 28 -18.71 17.87 -17.88
C SER A 28 -18.53 16.39 -17.50
N GLU A 29 -19.54 15.57 -17.80
CA GLU A 29 -19.48 14.10 -17.67
C GLU A 29 -18.34 13.54 -18.54
N PRO A 30 -17.41 12.75 -17.96
CA PRO A 30 -16.41 12.03 -18.74
C PRO A 30 -17.07 11.11 -19.75
N THR A 31 -16.47 10.97 -20.93
CA THR A 31 -16.97 10.14 -22.03
C THR A 31 -17.16 8.68 -21.61
N TRP A 32 -16.30 8.17 -20.73
CA TRP A 32 -16.36 6.80 -20.21
C TRP A 32 -17.51 6.55 -19.22
N TYR A 33 -18.03 7.58 -18.54
CA TYR A 33 -18.98 7.41 -17.43
C TYR A 33 -20.33 6.81 -17.87
N ASN A 34 -20.77 7.11 -19.09
CA ASN A 34 -22.08 6.69 -19.61
C ASN A 34 -22.00 5.67 -20.75
N VAL A 35 -20.82 5.11 -21.01
CA VAL A 35 -20.61 4.13 -22.08
C VAL A 35 -20.14 2.81 -21.50
N SER A 36 -20.46 1.72 -22.19
CA SER A 36 -19.85 0.42 -21.89
C SER A 36 -18.34 0.53 -22.03
N HIS A 37 -17.62 0.06 -21.02
CA HIS A 37 -16.17 0.09 -20.96
C HIS A 37 -15.63 -1.07 -20.12
N ASP A 38 -14.33 -1.31 -20.26
CA ASP A 38 -13.54 -2.24 -19.45
C ASP A 38 -12.10 -1.72 -19.33
N SER A 39 -11.35 -2.17 -18.31
CA SER A 39 -9.99 -1.68 -18.05
C SER A 39 -9.07 -2.74 -17.47
N ASP A 40 -7.82 -2.74 -17.93
CA ASP A 40 -6.71 -3.56 -17.41
C ASP A 40 -5.82 -2.80 -16.40
N GLY A 41 -6.23 -1.58 -16.01
CA GLY A 41 -5.46 -0.72 -15.11
C GLY A 41 -4.58 0.32 -15.78
N GLU A 42 -4.12 0.07 -17.00
CA GLU A 42 -3.26 0.97 -17.77
C GLU A 42 -4.01 1.60 -18.95
N GLN A 43 -5.02 0.91 -19.44
CA GLN A 43 -5.79 1.25 -20.61
C GLN A 43 -7.28 1.07 -20.31
N LEU A 44 -8.08 1.84 -21.03
CA LEU A 44 -9.53 1.79 -20.98
C LEU A 44 -10.03 1.46 -22.38
N LEU A 45 -10.75 0.36 -22.53
CA LEU A 45 -11.46 0.03 -23.76
C LEU A 45 -12.91 0.46 -23.59
N ARG A 46 -13.41 1.29 -24.50
CA ARG A 46 -14.79 1.82 -24.42
C ARG A 46 -15.43 1.95 -25.79
N ALA A 47 -16.76 2.02 -25.79
CA ALA A 47 -17.48 2.37 -27.01
C ALA A 47 -17.08 3.78 -27.51
N GLY A 48 -16.92 3.92 -28.83
CA GLY A 48 -16.62 5.20 -29.47
C GLY A 48 -17.88 6.06 -29.63
N ASN A 49 -17.71 7.40 -29.60
CA ASN A 49 -18.82 8.35 -29.74
C ASN A 49 -19.59 8.24 -31.08
N ASN A 50 -18.93 7.72 -32.12
CA ASN A 50 -19.51 7.53 -33.46
C ASN A 50 -19.71 6.03 -33.79
N GLY A 51 -19.74 5.17 -32.77
CA GLY A 51 -19.69 3.72 -32.94
C GLY A 51 -18.26 3.17 -32.89
N GLY A 52 -18.16 1.84 -32.90
CA GLY A 52 -16.92 1.11 -32.76
C GLY A 52 -16.34 1.13 -31.35
N ALA A 53 -15.06 0.78 -31.24
CA ALA A 53 -14.33 0.67 -29.98
C ALA A 53 -13.06 1.52 -30.01
N VAL A 54 -12.80 2.20 -28.90
CA VAL A 54 -11.66 3.09 -28.69
C VAL A 54 -10.90 2.62 -27.46
N ARG A 55 -9.59 2.45 -27.60
CA ARG A 55 -8.65 2.22 -26.51
C ARG A 55 -8.07 3.56 -26.10
N GLU A 56 -8.05 3.85 -24.81
CA GLU A 56 -7.57 5.09 -24.24
C GLU A 56 -6.52 4.80 -23.18
N ASN A 57 -5.35 5.41 -23.31
CA ASN A 57 -4.33 5.31 -22.28
C ASN A 57 -4.74 6.16 -21.08
N ILE A 58 -4.99 5.49 -19.96
CA ILE A 58 -5.53 6.09 -18.74
C ILE A 58 -4.67 7.25 -18.22
N ALA A 59 -3.35 7.14 -18.33
CA ALA A 59 -2.43 8.13 -17.75
C ALA A 59 -2.25 9.37 -18.64
N SER A 60 -2.36 9.22 -19.96
CA SER A 60 -2.08 10.30 -20.93
C SER A 60 -3.33 10.83 -21.63
N GLY A 61 -4.46 10.13 -21.56
CA GLY A 61 -5.68 10.42 -22.32
C GLY A 61 -5.54 10.18 -23.83
N ASN A 62 -4.44 9.57 -24.28
CA ASN A 62 -4.24 9.29 -25.71
C ASN A 62 -5.20 8.20 -26.18
N GLU A 63 -5.95 8.48 -27.24
CA GLU A 63 -6.92 7.56 -27.82
C GLU A 63 -6.40 6.89 -29.09
N GLN A 64 -6.73 5.61 -29.25
CA GLN A 64 -6.55 4.82 -30.47
C GLN A 64 -7.89 4.18 -30.83
N THR A 65 -8.39 4.42 -32.05
CA THR A 65 -9.53 3.67 -32.58
C THR A 65 -9.08 2.26 -32.94
N VAL A 66 -9.61 1.25 -32.25
CA VAL A 66 -9.35 -0.17 -32.54
C VAL A 66 -10.42 -0.78 -33.44
N TYR A 67 -11.61 -0.18 -33.48
CA TYR A 67 -12.69 -0.55 -34.40
C TYR A 67 -13.59 0.63 -34.70
N SER A 68 -14.04 0.79 -35.94
CA SER A 68 -14.74 2.01 -36.39
C SER A 68 -16.22 1.83 -36.72
N ASN A 69 -16.75 0.60 -36.70
CA ASN A 69 -18.06 0.30 -37.26
C ASN A 69 -19.07 -0.16 -36.20
N GLY A 70 -20.35 0.19 -36.40
CA GLY A 70 -21.45 -0.36 -35.61
C GLY A 70 -21.45 0.01 -34.13
N SER A 71 -22.39 -0.56 -33.37
CA SER A 71 -22.35 -0.49 -31.90
C SER A 71 -21.57 -1.67 -31.34
N VAL A 72 -20.92 -1.45 -30.18
CA VAL A 72 -20.16 -2.49 -29.48
C VAL A 72 -20.71 -2.78 -28.09
N SER A 73 -20.52 -4.01 -27.62
CA SER A 73 -20.85 -4.46 -26.26
C SER A 73 -19.86 -5.52 -25.78
N ASN A 74 -19.97 -5.96 -24.52
CA ASN A 74 -19.10 -6.98 -23.91
C ASN A 74 -17.61 -6.68 -24.14
N LEU A 75 -17.23 -5.42 -23.88
CA LEU A 75 -15.85 -4.99 -24.05
C LEU A 75 -14.99 -5.65 -22.97
N ARG A 76 -13.82 -6.14 -23.38
CA ARG A 76 -12.77 -6.72 -22.56
C ARG A 76 -11.41 -6.29 -23.05
N ILE A 77 -10.50 -5.95 -22.14
CA ILE A 77 -9.14 -5.56 -22.45
C ILE A 77 -8.15 -6.30 -21.56
N ASP A 78 -7.11 -6.87 -22.17
CA ASP A 78 -6.00 -7.50 -21.48
C ASP A 78 -4.71 -7.22 -22.26
N GLY A 79 -3.92 -6.28 -21.74
CA GLY A 79 -2.74 -5.77 -22.43
C GLY A 79 -3.13 -5.20 -23.80
N ASP A 80 -2.49 -5.67 -24.86
CA ASP A 80 -2.70 -5.16 -26.21
C ASP A 80 -3.91 -5.76 -26.94
N LEU A 81 -4.56 -6.76 -26.35
CA LEU A 81 -5.73 -7.42 -26.93
C LEU A 81 -7.04 -6.74 -26.49
N ASN A 82 -7.93 -6.57 -27.46
CA ASN A 82 -9.23 -5.91 -27.28
C ASN A 82 -10.31 -6.85 -27.82
N LEU A 83 -11.19 -7.29 -26.94
CA LEU A 83 -12.29 -8.19 -27.26
C LEU A 83 -13.61 -7.45 -27.09
N PHE A 84 -14.50 -7.55 -28.08
CA PHE A 84 -15.81 -6.92 -28.01
C PHE A 84 -16.76 -7.54 -29.02
N VAL A 85 -18.04 -7.46 -28.73
CA VAL A 85 -19.10 -7.79 -29.67
C VAL A 85 -19.37 -6.57 -30.55
N ALA A 86 -19.32 -6.74 -31.86
CA ALA A 86 -19.70 -5.73 -32.85
C ALA A 86 -21.03 -6.07 -33.51
N ASN A 87 -21.93 -5.08 -33.57
CA ASN A 87 -23.21 -5.17 -34.24
C ASN A 87 -23.12 -4.47 -35.60
N GLU A 88 -23.10 -5.26 -36.67
CA GLU A 88 -22.99 -4.72 -38.02
C GLU A 88 -24.30 -4.83 -38.79
N SER A 89 -24.73 -3.71 -39.34
CA SER A 89 -25.84 -3.66 -40.28
C SER A 89 -25.43 -4.33 -41.59
N THR A 90 -26.00 -5.50 -41.86
CA THR A 90 -25.89 -6.20 -43.15
C THR A 90 -27.15 -5.97 -43.99
N SER A 91 -27.13 -6.36 -45.26
CA SER A 91 -28.30 -6.28 -46.14
C SER A 91 -29.51 -7.10 -45.65
N ASN A 92 -29.29 -8.07 -44.76
CA ASN A 92 -30.30 -9.02 -44.28
C ASN A 92 -30.59 -8.89 -42.77
N GLY A 93 -30.18 -7.80 -42.14
CA GLY A 93 -30.37 -7.55 -40.70
C GLY A 93 -29.06 -7.21 -39.98
N THR A 94 -29.07 -7.25 -38.65
CA THR A 94 -27.86 -7.02 -37.84
C THR A 94 -27.13 -8.34 -37.62
N LEU A 95 -25.83 -8.37 -37.87
CA LEU A 95 -24.97 -9.49 -37.55
C LEU A 95 -24.15 -9.15 -36.30
N GLU A 96 -24.29 -9.96 -35.25
CA GLU A 96 -23.45 -9.90 -34.06
C GLU A 96 -22.19 -10.73 -34.28
N ARG A 97 -21.02 -10.12 -34.05
CA ARG A 97 -19.72 -10.77 -34.19
C ARG A 97 -18.86 -10.50 -32.96
N LEU A 98 -18.24 -11.55 -32.42
CA LEU A 98 -17.19 -11.38 -31.44
C LEU A 98 -15.87 -11.12 -32.17
N LEU A 99 -15.29 -9.95 -31.94
CA LEU A 99 -14.05 -9.52 -32.56
C LEU A 99 -12.94 -9.48 -31.52
N LEU A 100 -11.78 -10.00 -31.90
CA LEU A 100 -10.52 -9.83 -31.19
C LEU A 100 -9.58 -8.98 -32.02
N VAL A 101 -9.07 -7.90 -31.44
CA VAL A 101 -8.20 -6.93 -32.11
C VAL A 101 -6.95 -6.70 -31.27
N ASP A 102 -5.80 -7.02 -31.84
CA ASP A 102 -4.50 -6.59 -31.31
C ASP A 102 -4.30 -5.11 -31.65
N SER A 103 -4.08 -4.28 -30.63
CA SER A 103 -3.85 -2.84 -30.78
C SER A 103 -2.55 -2.51 -31.54
N ASN A 104 -1.62 -3.46 -31.66
CA ASN A 104 -0.44 -3.34 -32.51
C ASN A 104 -0.74 -3.61 -34.01
N ASP A 105 -1.87 -4.23 -34.33
CA ASP A 105 -2.30 -4.56 -35.70
C ASP A 105 -3.82 -4.40 -35.90
N VAL A 106 -4.32 -3.19 -35.63
CA VAL A 106 -5.76 -2.85 -35.71
C VAL A 106 -6.39 -3.07 -37.11
N ALA A 107 -5.58 -3.26 -38.15
CA ALA A 107 -6.06 -3.55 -39.49
C ALA A 107 -6.59 -4.99 -39.62
N ASN A 108 -6.15 -5.91 -38.75
CA ASN A 108 -6.43 -7.34 -38.83
C ASN A 108 -7.27 -7.81 -37.65
N ALA A 109 -8.54 -7.40 -37.62
CA ALA A 109 -9.49 -7.91 -36.64
C ALA A 109 -9.82 -9.40 -36.89
N THR A 110 -9.68 -10.22 -35.85
CA THR A 110 -10.03 -11.64 -35.89
C THR A 110 -11.48 -11.82 -35.48
N VAL A 111 -12.29 -12.48 -36.32
CA VAL A 111 -13.66 -12.88 -35.96
C VAL A 111 -13.59 -14.21 -35.21
N ILE A 112 -13.82 -14.18 -33.90
CA ILE A 112 -13.84 -15.39 -33.06
C ILE A 112 -15.14 -16.16 -33.27
N HIS A 113 -16.27 -15.45 -33.32
CA HIS A 113 -17.58 -16.08 -33.41
C HIS A 113 -18.60 -15.18 -34.13
N ASN A 114 -19.55 -15.80 -34.84
CA ASN A 114 -20.70 -15.13 -35.44
C ASN A 114 -21.98 -15.64 -34.78
N GLY A 115 -22.72 -14.77 -34.10
CA GLY A 115 -23.93 -15.14 -33.39
C GLY A 115 -24.12 -14.40 -32.08
N ALA A 116 -25.21 -14.70 -31.39
CA ALA A 116 -25.61 -14.04 -30.16
C ALA A 116 -24.67 -14.39 -28.99
N ILE A 117 -23.88 -13.41 -28.55
CA ILE A 117 -22.94 -13.55 -27.42
C ILE A 117 -23.62 -13.08 -26.14
N LYS A 118 -23.58 -13.91 -25.10
CA LYS A 118 -24.16 -13.59 -23.79
C LYS A 118 -23.12 -13.15 -22.78
N PHE A 119 -21.93 -13.72 -22.85
CA PHE A 119 -20.79 -13.30 -22.03
C PHE A 119 -19.50 -13.48 -22.83
N ALA A 120 -18.51 -12.67 -22.51
CA ALA A 120 -17.15 -12.80 -23.01
C ALA A 120 -16.20 -12.38 -21.89
N GLU A 121 -15.15 -13.17 -21.64
CA GLU A 121 -14.16 -12.91 -20.59
C GLU A 121 -12.75 -13.22 -21.09
N MET A 122 -11.77 -12.44 -20.65
CA MET A 122 -10.36 -12.65 -20.94
C MET A 122 -9.62 -12.91 -19.63
N SER A 123 -9.06 -14.11 -19.48
CA SER A 123 -8.33 -14.43 -18.27
C SER A 123 -7.27 -15.51 -18.48
N ASN A 124 -6.10 -15.30 -17.87
CA ASN A 124 -4.93 -16.17 -17.89
C ASN A 124 -4.58 -16.69 -19.29
N GLY A 125 -4.53 -15.79 -20.28
CA GLY A 125 -4.16 -16.13 -21.65
C GLY A 125 -5.21 -16.92 -22.43
N SER A 126 -6.44 -17.00 -21.93
CA SER A 126 -7.58 -17.65 -22.59
C SER A 126 -8.75 -16.68 -22.72
N ILE A 127 -9.59 -16.93 -23.73
CA ILE A 127 -10.81 -16.17 -24.00
C ILE A 127 -11.99 -17.12 -23.82
N TYR A 128 -12.88 -16.78 -22.90
CA TYR A 128 -14.07 -17.56 -22.58
C TYR A 128 -15.31 -16.87 -23.15
N VAL A 129 -16.12 -17.60 -23.90
CA VAL A 129 -17.23 -17.02 -24.66
C VAL A 129 -18.48 -17.85 -24.48
N GLY A 130 -19.53 -17.22 -23.94
CA GLY A 130 -20.84 -17.84 -23.82
C GLY A 130 -21.70 -17.44 -24.99
N VAL A 131 -22.04 -18.41 -25.82
CA VAL A 131 -22.87 -18.25 -26.99
C VAL A 131 -24.28 -18.75 -26.67
N GLU A 132 -25.30 -18.00 -27.08
CA GLU A 132 -26.67 -18.49 -26.98
C GLU A 132 -26.87 -19.75 -27.81
N ASN A 133 -27.41 -20.79 -27.18
CA ASN A 133 -27.72 -22.03 -27.86
C ASN A 133 -28.84 -21.79 -28.90
N GLN A 134 -28.47 -21.89 -30.18
CA GLN A 134 -29.35 -21.58 -31.30
C GLN A 134 -30.52 -22.56 -31.47
N GLN A 135 -30.49 -23.73 -30.80
CA GLN A 135 -31.55 -24.73 -30.91
C GLN A 135 -32.72 -24.47 -29.97
N ASN A 136 -32.47 -23.87 -28.80
CA ASN A 136 -33.48 -23.69 -27.77
C ASN A 136 -33.64 -22.23 -27.28
N SER A 137 -32.68 -21.35 -27.58
CA SER A 137 -32.63 -19.95 -27.14
C SER A 137 -32.85 -19.76 -25.62
N GLN A 138 -32.55 -20.78 -24.83
CA GLN A 138 -32.78 -20.83 -23.38
C GLN A 138 -31.50 -21.12 -22.60
N THR A 139 -30.50 -21.72 -23.24
CA THR A 139 -29.23 -22.11 -22.63
C THR A 139 -28.05 -21.40 -23.30
N VAL A 140 -26.93 -21.36 -22.60
CA VAL A 140 -25.65 -20.82 -23.08
C VAL A 140 -24.65 -21.96 -23.21
N ASP A 141 -23.94 -22.00 -24.33
CA ASP A 141 -22.81 -22.90 -24.53
C ASP A 141 -21.51 -22.09 -24.36
N LEU A 142 -20.63 -22.56 -23.49
CA LEU A 142 -19.34 -21.95 -23.18
C LEU A 142 -18.25 -22.53 -24.09
N TYR A 143 -17.56 -21.67 -24.81
CA TYR A 143 -16.42 -21.96 -25.67
C TYR A 143 -15.17 -21.32 -25.11
N THR A 144 -14.03 -21.98 -25.27
CA THR A 144 -12.72 -21.44 -24.90
C THR A 144 -11.90 -21.24 -26.16
N PHE A 145 -11.24 -20.10 -26.26
CA PHE A 145 -10.33 -19.75 -27.36
C PHE A 145 -8.98 -19.33 -26.80
N ASP A 146 -7.92 -19.53 -27.57
CA ASP A 146 -6.63 -18.93 -27.27
C ASP A 146 -6.61 -17.43 -27.63
N GLN A 147 -5.50 -16.75 -27.30
CA GLN A 147 -5.27 -15.33 -27.64
C GLN A 147 -5.14 -15.04 -29.14
N ASN A 148 -5.21 -16.05 -30.01
CA ASN A 148 -5.29 -15.88 -31.46
C ASN A 148 -6.73 -16.08 -31.99
N GLY A 149 -7.71 -16.29 -31.10
CA GLY A 149 -9.10 -16.57 -31.46
C GLY A 149 -9.34 -17.99 -31.97
N THR A 150 -8.43 -18.92 -31.74
CA THR A 150 -8.59 -20.33 -32.11
C THR A 150 -9.24 -21.10 -30.99
N GLN A 151 -10.31 -21.85 -31.28
CA GLN A 151 -10.99 -22.64 -30.24
C GLN A 151 -10.07 -23.71 -29.67
N VAL A 152 -10.04 -23.82 -28.35
CA VAL A 152 -9.28 -24.83 -27.60
C VAL A 152 -10.20 -25.64 -26.69
N GLY A 153 -9.94 -26.93 -26.58
CA GLY A 153 -10.73 -27.83 -25.73
C GLY A 153 -12.15 -28.08 -26.24
N SER A 154 -12.94 -28.74 -25.40
CA SER A 154 -14.36 -29.02 -25.67
C SER A 154 -15.24 -27.94 -25.07
N SER A 155 -16.36 -27.63 -25.72
CA SER A 155 -17.34 -26.67 -25.18
C SER A 155 -18.13 -27.27 -24.02
N ILE A 156 -18.47 -26.44 -23.02
CA ILE A 156 -19.42 -26.79 -21.97
C ILE A 156 -20.81 -26.34 -22.41
N VAL A 157 -21.71 -27.27 -22.66
CA VAL A 157 -23.01 -26.99 -23.29
C VAL A 157 -24.15 -26.96 -22.26
N GLY A 158 -25.19 -26.17 -22.56
CA GLY A 158 -26.46 -26.22 -21.81
C GLY A 158 -26.46 -25.48 -20.47
N LEU A 159 -25.59 -24.48 -20.28
CA LEU A 159 -25.54 -23.68 -19.06
C LEU A 159 -26.78 -22.80 -18.95
N THR A 160 -27.28 -22.61 -17.72
CA THR A 160 -28.41 -21.71 -17.48
C THR A 160 -27.92 -20.26 -17.48
N PRO A 161 -28.53 -19.32 -18.23
CA PRO A 161 -28.13 -17.93 -18.23
C PRO A 161 -28.11 -17.32 -16.82
N ASN A 162 -27.12 -16.46 -16.54
CA ASN A 162 -26.94 -15.75 -15.27
C ASN A 162 -26.78 -16.68 -14.05
N THR A 163 -26.22 -17.87 -14.23
CA THR A 163 -25.96 -18.84 -13.13
C THR A 163 -24.51 -19.29 -13.05
N PHE A 164 -23.65 -18.81 -13.93
CA PHE A 164 -22.26 -19.20 -13.96
C PHE A 164 -21.39 -17.99 -14.24
N ASP A 165 -20.14 -18.09 -13.82
CA ASP A 165 -19.09 -17.15 -14.17
C ASP A 165 -17.76 -17.88 -14.34
N VAL A 166 -16.82 -17.25 -15.06
CA VAL A 166 -15.58 -17.88 -15.54
C VAL A 166 -14.39 -16.96 -15.35
N ASP A 167 -13.31 -17.52 -14.81
CA ASP A 167 -12.06 -16.83 -14.56
C ASP A 167 -10.94 -17.87 -14.33
N ASP A 168 -9.73 -17.56 -14.78
CA ASP A 168 -8.51 -18.35 -14.56
C ASP A 168 -8.67 -19.87 -14.79
N GLY A 169 -9.30 -20.23 -15.91
CA GLY A 169 -9.50 -21.65 -16.32
C GLY A 169 -10.54 -22.41 -15.51
N LYS A 170 -11.21 -21.74 -14.58
CA LYS A 170 -12.22 -22.31 -13.70
C LYS A 170 -13.57 -21.66 -14.01
N MET A 171 -14.63 -22.40 -13.75
CA MET A 171 -16.00 -21.91 -13.81
C MET A 171 -16.65 -22.17 -12.47
N VAL A 172 -17.38 -21.19 -11.94
CA VAL A 172 -18.35 -21.43 -10.89
C VAL A 172 -19.74 -21.46 -11.52
N LYS A 173 -20.59 -22.42 -11.13
CA LYS A 173 -21.97 -22.51 -11.62
C LYS A 173 -22.96 -22.87 -10.52
N ILE A 174 -24.19 -22.39 -10.67
CA ILE A 174 -25.34 -22.69 -9.82
C ILE A 174 -26.30 -23.56 -10.62
N GLU A 175 -26.54 -24.79 -10.15
CA GLU A 175 -27.53 -25.69 -10.75
C GLU A 175 -28.96 -25.33 -10.30
N ASN A 176 -29.97 -25.84 -11.01
CA ASN A 176 -31.39 -25.51 -10.75
C ASN A 176 -31.88 -25.86 -9.33
N ASN A 177 -31.20 -26.78 -8.64
CA ASN A 177 -31.48 -27.15 -7.25
C ASN A 177 -30.80 -26.22 -6.22
N GLY A 178 -30.07 -25.21 -6.69
CA GLY A 178 -29.31 -24.26 -5.88
C GLY A 178 -27.95 -24.76 -5.41
N THR A 179 -27.48 -25.93 -5.88
CA THR A 179 -26.12 -26.40 -5.59
C THR A 179 -25.10 -25.58 -6.39
N VAL A 180 -24.02 -25.18 -5.73
CA VAL A 180 -22.91 -24.46 -6.37
C VAL A 180 -21.77 -25.44 -6.66
N TYR A 181 -21.26 -25.41 -7.88
CA TYR A 181 -20.13 -26.21 -8.32
C TYR A 181 -18.98 -25.32 -8.80
N ALA A 182 -17.75 -25.73 -8.51
CA ALA A 182 -16.59 -25.32 -9.30
C ALA A 182 -16.33 -26.38 -10.37
N VAL A 183 -15.92 -25.94 -11.55
CA VAL A 183 -15.61 -26.78 -12.71
C VAL A 183 -14.27 -26.34 -13.28
N ASP A 184 -13.37 -27.28 -13.53
CA ASP A 184 -12.19 -27.02 -14.35
C ASP A 184 -12.60 -27.09 -15.82
N ILE A 185 -12.41 -25.99 -16.55
CA ILE A 185 -12.94 -25.84 -17.91
C ILE A 185 -12.19 -26.76 -18.89
N THR A 186 -10.93 -27.06 -18.62
CA THR A 186 -10.08 -27.85 -19.51
C THR A 186 -10.43 -29.33 -19.43
N THR A 187 -10.63 -29.84 -18.22
CA THR A 187 -10.87 -31.26 -17.95
C THR A 187 -12.35 -31.60 -17.87
N GLY A 188 -13.20 -30.62 -17.54
CA GLY A 188 -14.62 -30.82 -17.22
C GLY A 188 -14.86 -31.41 -15.82
N ASP A 189 -13.81 -31.59 -15.02
CA ASP A 189 -13.94 -32.06 -13.64
C ASP A 189 -14.72 -31.04 -12.81
N GLN A 190 -15.59 -31.52 -11.91
CA GLN A 190 -16.42 -30.66 -11.09
C GLN A 190 -16.46 -31.08 -9.62
N VAL A 191 -16.61 -30.09 -8.73
CA VAL A 191 -16.69 -30.27 -7.28
C VAL A 191 -17.79 -29.38 -6.69
N GLU A 192 -18.60 -29.94 -5.79
CA GLU A 192 -19.62 -29.19 -5.04
C GLU A 192 -18.94 -28.28 -3.99
N LEU A 193 -19.27 -26.99 -4.01
CA LEU A 193 -18.71 -25.96 -3.12
C LEU A 193 -19.57 -25.72 -1.88
N THR A 194 -20.89 -25.94 -1.96
CA THR A 194 -21.80 -25.78 -0.82
C THR A 194 -23.02 -26.69 -0.93
N ASN A 195 -23.48 -27.16 0.23
CA ASN A 195 -24.71 -27.96 0.40
C ASN A 195 -25.96 -27.10 0.71
N THR A 196 -25.83 -25.78 0.72
CA THR A 196 -26.96 -24.86 0.95
C THR A 196 -27.51 -24.34 -0.37
N SER A 197 -28.81 -24.56 -0.63
CA SER A 197 -29.48 -24.04 -1.82
C SER A 197 -29.41 -22.51 -1.89
N VAL A 198 -28.90 -21.98 -3.01
CA VAL A 198 -28.85 -20.54 -3.30
C VAL A 198 -29.98 -20.15 -4.26
N SER A 199 -30.60 -18.98 -4.07
CA SER A 199 -31.85 -18.58 -4.74
C SER A 199 -31.70 -17.68 -5.98
N LYS A 200 -30.48 -17.53 -6.55
CA LYS A 200 -30.11 -16.62 -7.67
C LYS A 200 -30.18 -15.11 -7.26
N ALA A 201 -29.44 -14.14 -7.82
CA ALA A 201 -28.67 -13.99 -9.06
C ALA A 201 -27.35 -13.20 -8.81
N ASP A 202 -26.60 -12.92 -9.87
CA ASP A 202 -25.32 -12.18 -9.88
C ASP A 202 -24.17 -12.95 -9.25
N ILE A 203 -23.93 -14.16 -9.80
CA ILE A 203 -22.69 -14.87 -9.50
C ILE A 203 -21.55 -14.15 -10.22
N ASP A 204 -20.46 -13.95 -9.50
CA ASP A 204 -19.26 -13.25 -9.96
C ASP A 204 -18.03 -13.96 -9.38
N MET A 205 -16.97 -14.07 -10.16
CA MET A 205 -15.77 -14.81 -9.81
C MET A 205 -14.53 -14.03 -10.19
N GLU A 206 -13.64 -13.87 -9.22
CA GLU A 206 -12.36 -13.21 -9.39
C GLU A 206 -11.28 -14.01 -8.64
N GLY A 207 -10.32 -14.53 -9.40
CA GLY A 207 -9.32 -15.48 -8.97
C GLY A 207 -9.94 -16.73 -8.34
N SER A 208 -9.64 -16.96 -7.07
CA SER A 208 -10.11 -18.14 -6.32
C SER A 208 -11.36 -17.86 -5.49
N ILE A 209 -12.05 -16.74 -5.69
CA ILE A 209 -13.23 -16.37 -4.91
C ILE A 209 -14.42 -16.23 -5.84
N ALA A 210 -15.49 -16.95 -5.52
CA ALA A 210 -16.80 -16.73 -6.12
C ALA A 210 -17.74 -16.07 -5.11
N THR A 211 -18.54 -15.13 -5.57
CA THR A 211 -19.56 -14.43 -4.79
C THR A 211 -20.92 -14.50 -5.48
N TRP A 212 -22.00 -14.38 -4.71
CA TRP A 212 -23.36 -14.30 -5.25
C TRP A 212 -24.31 -13.61 -4.27
N VAL A 213 -25.46 -13.15 -4.77
CA VAL A 213 -26.53 -12.64 -3.92
C VAL A 213 -27.36 -13.79 -3.34
N GLN A 214 -27.41 -13.85 -2.02
CA GLN A 214 -28.22 -14.76 -1.22
C GLN A 214 -29.39 -13.99 -0.59
N ASN A 215 -30.61 -14.56 -0.69
CA ASN A 215 -31.84 -13.97 -0.14
C ASN A 215 -32.12 -12.52 -0.61
N GLY A 216 -31.62 -12.15 -1.79
CA GLY A 216 -31.84 -10.84 -2.40
C GLY A 216 -31.09 -9.67 -1.75
N THR A 217 -30.24 -9.88 -0.74
CA THR A 217 -29.49 -8.76 -0.09
C THR A 217 -28.13 -9.17 0.50
N GLN A 218 -27.93 -10.43 0.85
CA GLN A 218 -26.68 -10.87 1.47
C GLN A 218 -25.69 -11.32 0.40
N VAL A 219 -24.48 -10.76 0.36
CA VAL A 219 -23.40 -11.30 -0.47
C VAL A 219 -22.78 -12.48 0.26
N ALA A 220 -22.87 -13.67 -0.31
CA ALA A 220 -22.17 -14.86 0.14
C ALA A 220 -20.90 -15.05 -0.70
N TYR A 221 -19.91 -15.76 -0.15
CA TYR A 221 -18.69 -16.09 -0.86
C TYR A 221 -18.27 -17.52 -0.60
N VAL A 222 -17.50 -18.10 -1.53
CA VAL A 222 -16.82 -19.37 -1.35
C VAL A 222 -15.44 -19.31 -2.02
N THR A 223 -14.50 -20.07 -1.47
CA THR A 223 -13.19 -20.24 -2.10
C THR A 223 -13.22 -21.43 -3.05
N ILE A 224 -12.73 -21.21 -4.25
CA ILE A 224 -12.57 -22.23 -5.28
C ILE A 224 -11.25 -22.96 -5.03
N PRO A 225 -11.26 -24.30 -4.95
CA PRO A 225 -10.05 -25.08 -4.79
C PRO A 225 -9.07 -24.88 -5.95
N ASP A 226 -7.78 -24.89 -5.66
CA ASP A 226 -6.72 -24.83 -6.69
C ASP A 226 -6.78 -26.02 -7.67
N VAL A 227 -7.20 -27.19 -7.17
CA VAL A 227 -7.34 -28.42 -7.95
C VAL A 227 -8.78 -28.90 -7.88
N ILE A 228 -9.41 -29.03 -9.04
CA ILE A 228 -10.76 -29.59 -9.19
C ILE A 228 -10.60 -30.97 -9.84
N ASN A 229 -11.01 -32.03 -9.15
CA ASN A 229 -10.95 -33.39 -9.66
C ASN A 229 -12.29 -34.12 -9.47
N SER A 230 -12.69 -34.90 -10.48
CA SER A 230 -13.91 -35.71 -10.42
C SER A 230 -13.80 -36.75 -9.28
N ASN A 231 -14.66 -36.63 -8.26
CA ASN A 231 -14.84 -37.52 -7.08
C ASN A 231 -14.40 -37.01 -5.70
N SER A 232 -13.92 -35.78 -5.56
CA SER A 232 -13.74 -35.21 -4.22
C SER A 232 -15.04 -34.53 -3.79
N THR A 233 -15.82 -35.15 -2.89
CA THR A 233 -16.66 -34.32 -2.00
C THR A 233 -15.69 -33.46 -1.22
N ASN A 234 -15.62 -32.15 -1.49
CA ASN A 234 -14.76 -31.25 -0.75
C ASN A 234 -15.35 -31.03 0.65
N GLN A 235 -15.30 -32.04 1.51
CA GLN A 235 -14.81 -31.75 2.84
C GLN A 235 -13.34 -31.42 2.64
N SER A 236 -13.04 -30.17 2.29
CA SER A 236 -11.69 -29.65 2.46
C SER A 236 -11.33 -30.03 3.89
N SER A 237 -10.32 -30.86 4.08
CA SER A 237 -9.72 -30.99 5.40
C SER A 237 -8.88 -29.74 5.60
N GLY A 238 -9.56 -28.58 5.61
CA GLY A 238 -9.07 -27.41 6.30
C GLY A 238 -8.80 -27.80 7.76
N PRO A 239 -8.00 -27.01 8.48
CA PRO A 239 -7.60 -27.36 9.82
C PRO A 239 -8.84 -27.74 10.63
N THR A 240 -8.81 -28.95 11.18
CA THR A 240 -9.83 -29.45 12.07
C THR A 240 -10.04 -28.45 13.21
N LEU A 241 -11.23 -28.46 13.80
CA LEU A 241 -11.54 -27.62 14.95
C LEU A 241 -10.48 -27.78 16.07
N GLU A 242 -9.93 -28.98 16.22
CA GLU A 242 -8.82 -29.29 17.14
C GLU A 242 -7.51 -28.59 16.75
N GLU A 243 -7.13 -28.62 15.47
CA GLU A 243 -5.93 -27.92 14.97
C GLU A 243 -6.05 -26.40 15.15
N ILE A 244 -7.23 -25.84 14.88
CA ILE A 244 -7.51 -24.41 15.11
C ILE A 244 -7.40 -24.08 16.61
N MET A 245 -7.96 -24.92 17.48
CA MET A 245 -7.85 -24.73 18.93
C MET A 245 -6.41 -24.80 19.41
N ASN A 246 -5.62 -25.72 18.87
CA ASN A 246 -4.20 -25.84 19.21
C ASN A 246 -3.40 -24.62 18.75
N GLN A 247 -3.65 -24.12 17.54
CA GLN A 247 -3.03 -22.89 17.03
C GLN A 247 -3.44 -21.66 17.86
N LEU A 248 -4.72 -21.56 18.25
CA LEU A 248 -5.22 -20.49 19.09
C LEU A 248 -4.56 -20.50 20.48
N ASN A 249 -4.41 -21.68 21.08
CA ASN A 249 -3.73 -21.85 22.36
C ASN A 249 -2.26 -21.46 22.28
N ALA A 250 -1.56 -21.89 21.22
CA ALA A 250 -0.17 -21.51 20.98
C ALA A 250 -0.01 -20.00 20.80
N THR A 251 -0.89 -19.38 20.02
CA THR A 251 -0.92 -17.92 19.81
C THR A 251 -1.20 -17.17 21.12
N SER A 252 -2.13 -17.68 21.94
CA SER A 252 -2.44 -17.10 23.26
C SER A 252 -1.22 -17.16 24.20
N ALA A 253 -0.51 -18.28 24.21
CA ALA A 253 0.73 -18.42 24.99
C ALA A 253 1.81 -17.42 24.54
N GLN A 254 2.03 -17.28 23.23
CA GLN A 254 2.97 -16.31 22.66
C GLN A 254 2.59 -14.86 22.98
N LEU A 255 1.29 -14.54 22.95
CA LEU A 255 0.80 -13.21 23.31
C LEU A 255 1.08 -12.89 24.79
N ASN A 256 0.88 -13.85 25.68
CA ASN A 256 1.18 -13.68 27.09
C ASN A 256 2.69 -13.49 27.32
N GLN A 257 3.53 -14.28 26.65
CA GLN A 257 4.98 -14.13 26.73
C GLN A 257 5.44 -12.75 26.24
N THR A 258 4.90 -12.27 25.12
CA THR A 258 5.19 -10.93 24.60
C THR A 258 4.76 -9.84 25.57
N ARG A 259 3.59 -9.99 26.21
CA ARG A 259 3.10 -9.04 27.22
C ARG A 259 4.03 -8.98 28.44
N ASP A 260 4.53 -10.12 28.91
CA ASP A 260 5.46 -10.16 30.04
C ASP A 260 6.80 -9.49 29.69
N GLN A 261 7.31 -9.72 28.49
CA GLN A 261 8.52 -9.05 27.98
C GLN A 261 8.33 -7.52 27.89
N LEU A 262 7.17 -7.07 27.41
CA LEU A 262 6.85 -5.64 27.34
C LEU A 262 6.84 -5.01 28.74
N ASN A 263 6.19 -5.66 29.71
CA ASN A 263 6.14 -5.19 31.10
C ASN A 263 7.54 -5.11 31.71
N ALA A 264 8.40 -6.11 31.46
CA ALA A 264 9.79 -6.09 31.92
C ALA A 264 10.61 -4.95 31.28
N SER A 265 10.41 -4.69 29.99
CA SER A 265 11.06 -3.57 29.29
C SER A 265 10.63 -2.21 29.87
N GLN A 266 9.34 -2.03 30.18
CA GLN A 266 8.82 -0.81 30.79
C GLN A 266 9.38 -0.57 32.20
N ALA A 267 9.54 -1.64 32.99
CA ALA A 267 10.18 -1.57 34.30
C ALA A 267 11.65 -1.13 34.18
N ASN A 268 12.38 -1.70 33.21
CA ASN A 268 13.77 -1.30 32.94
C ASN A 268 13.88 0.16 32.49
N GLU A 269 13.00 0.62 31.60
CA GLU A 269 12.95 2.02 31.17
C GLU A 269 12.75 2.97 32.36
N THR A 270 11.82 2.64 33.25
CA THR A 270 11.60 3.42 34.48
C THR A 270 12.86 3.50 35.34
N ASN A 271 13.59 2.39 35.51
CA ASN A 271 14.84 2.37 36.27
C ASN A 271 15.94 3.21 35.59
N TYR A 272 16.04 3.16 34.27
CA TYR A 272 17.01 3.98 33.53
C TYR A 272 16.71 5.48 33.66
N LEU A 273 15.45 5.88 33.58
CA LEU A 273 15.04 7.28 33.77
C LEU A 273 15.38 7.77 35.18
N ALA A 274 15.16 6.95 36.21
CA ALA A 274 15.56 7.27 37.58
C ALA A 274 17.08 7.46 37.73
N ASN A 275 17.88 6.58 37.11
CA ASN A 275 19.34 6.69 37.12
C ASN A 275 19.83 7.95 36.39
N ILE A 276 19.24 8.28 35.25
CA ILE A 276 19.57 9.51 34.49
C ILE A 276 19.27 10.74 35.35
N SER A 277 18.14 10.76 36.06
CA SER A 277 17.78 11.86 36.97
C SER A 277 18.81 12.03 38.09
N ASN A 278 19.22 10.93 38.74
CA ASN A 278 20.23 10.96 39.79
C ASN A 278 21.60 11.46 39.29
N LEU A 279 22.06 10.98 38.14
CA LEU A 279 23.32 11.44 37.53
C LEU A 279 23.25 12.92 37.13
N THR A 280 22.10 13.38 36.65
CA THR A 280 21.89 14.80 36.31
C THR A 280 22.01 15.69 37.55
N ALA A 281 21.45 15.25 38.68
CA ALA A 281 21.56 15.95 39.96
C ALA A 281 23.01 15.98 40.47
N GLU A 282 23.74 14.86 40.35
CA GLU A 282 25.16 14.78 40.72
C GLU A 282 26.02 15.73 39.88
N VAL A 283 25.84 15.74 38.55
CA VAL A 283 26.55 16.66 37.66
C VAL A 283 26.28 18.11 38.04
N THR A 284 25.04 18.46 38.35
CA THR A 284 24.67 19.82 38.78
C THR A 284 25.38 20.21 40.08
N ALA A 285 25.44 19.30 41.06
CA ALA A 285 26.14 19.54 42.32
C ALA A 285 27.65 19.72 42.11
N LEU A 286 28.27 18.91 41.25
CA LEU A 286 29.69 19.03 40.92
C LEU A 286 30.01 20.36 40.21
N GLN A 287 29.14 20.83 39.31
CA GLN A 287 29.27 22.14 38.67
C GLN A 287 29.19 23.29 39.67
N GLY A 288 28.29 23.18 40.65
CA GLY A 288 28.20 24.14 41.77
C GLY A 288 29.47 24.18 42.60
N ASN A 289 30.01 23.02 42.98
CA ASN A 289 31.27 22.93 43.71
C ASN A 289 32.45 23.51 42.92
N ALA A 290 32.53 23.23 41.62
CA ALA A 290 33.57 23.79 40.76
C ALA A 290 33.51 25.33 40.70
N THR A 291 32.30 25.90 40.63
CA THR A 291 32.09 27.35 40.65
C THR A 291 32.55 27.97 41.97
N ASN A 292 32.18 27.36 43.10
CA ASN A 292 32.60 27.82 44.43
C ASN A 292 34.12 27.76 44.60
N ASN A 293 34.75 26.66 44.17
CA ASN A 293 36.20 26.52 44.22
C ASN A 293 36.91 27.57 43.37
N SER A 294 36.37 27.89 42.18
CA SER A 294 36.92 28.95 41.32
C SER A 294 36.86 30.31 42.02
N ALA A 295 35.74 30.65 42.65
CA ALA A 295 35.59 31.90 43.39
C ALA A 295 36.56 32.00 44.59
N GLU A 296 36.79 30.89 45.30
CA GLU A 296 37.74 30.85 46.41
C GLU A 296 39.19 31.00 45.93
N ILE A 297 39.55 30.39 44.79
CA ILE A 297 40.86 30.58 44.16
C ILE A 297 41.07 32.06 43.80
N ASP A 298 40.08 32.73 43.21
CA ASP A 298 40.17 34.15 42.86
C ASP A 298 40.34 35.02 44.11
N ARG A 299 39.61 34.72 45.18
CA ARG A 299 39.74 35.42 46.47
C ARG A 299 41.15 35.26 47.06
N LEU A 300 41.67 34.04 47.10
CA LEU A 300 43.01 33.75 47.60
C LEU A 300 44.10 34.42 46.76
N ASN A 301 43.95 34.47 45.44
CA ASN A 301 44.86 35.21 44.56
C ASN A 301 44.86 36.72 44.89
N GLY A 302 43.69 37.29 45.21
CA GLY A 302 43.57 38.66 45.69
C GLY A 302 44.32 38.90 47.01
N ASP A 303 44.15 38.01 47.99
CA ASP A 303 44.86 38.07 49.27
C ASP A 303 46.39 38.01 49.08
N VAL A 304 46.87 37.10 48.23
CA VAL A 304 48.30 36.98 47.88
C VAL A 304 48.84 38.27 47.26
N SER A 305 48.08 38.89 46.35
CA SER A 305 48.46 40.17 45.76
C SER A 305 48.58 41.29 46.80
N ASN A 306 47.63 41.38 47.73
CA ASN A 306 47.63 42.38 48.80
C ASN A 306 48.83 42.20 49.75
N LEU A 307 49.08 40.97 50.20
CA LEU A 307 50.23 40.65 51.05
C LEU A 307 51.56 40.96 50.33
N THR A 308 51.64 40.69 49.03
CA THR A 308 52.83 41.01 48.22
C THR A 308 53.09 42.52 48.18
N ALA A 309 52.03 43.33 48.07
CA ALA A 309 52.14 44.79 48.11
C ALA A 309 52.55 45.31 49.50
N GLU A 310 52.01 44.72 50.57
CA GLU A 310 52.35 45.07 51.95
C GLU A 310 53.83 44.77 52.27
N VAL A 311 54.32 43.58 51.89
CA VAL A 311 55.73 43.20 52.01
C VAL A 311 56.63 44.19 51.26
N SER A 312 56.24 44.58 50.05
CA SER A 312 56.98 45.57 49.26
C SER A 312 57.06 46.93 49.96
N SER A 313 55.97 47.36 50.61
CA SER A 313 55.94 48.59 51.41
C SER A 313 56.85 48.52 52.64
N TYR A 314 56.83 47.40 53.36
CA TYR A 314 57.74 47.19 54.50
C TYR A 314 59.21 47.21 54.08
N ILE A 315 59.57 46.59 52.96
CA ILE A 315 60.94 46.63 52.41
C ILE A 315 61.37 48.08 52.11
N SER A 316 60.48 48.88 51.51
CA SER A 316 60.73 50.29 51.22
C SER A 316 60.96 51.11 52.51
N ASN A 317 60.10 50.92 53.52
CA ASN A 317 60.22 51.61 54.81
C ASN A 317 61.50 51.22 55.56
N ALA A 318 61.89 49.94 55.53
CA ALA A 318 63.14 49.47 56.12
C ALA A 318 64.35 50.09 55.42
N THR A 319 64.33 50.19 54.09
CA THR A 319 65.38 50.85 53.30
C THR A 319 65.52 52.33 53.68
N ASN A 320 64.40 53.06 53.78
CA ASN A 320 64.39 54.46 54.20
C ASN A 320 64.93 54.64 55.63
N SER A 321 64.51 53.78 56.56
CA SER A 321 65.00 53.81 57.94
C SER A 321 66.50 53.55 58.03
N SER A 322 67.02 52.63 57.21
CA SER A 322 68.46 52.35 57.12
C SER A 322 69.25 53.55 56.58
N ALA A 323 68.70 54.28 55.60
CA ALA A 323 69.30 55.50 55.07
C ALA A 323 69.35 56.61 56.14
N GLU A 324 68.27 56.76 56.92
CA GLU A 324 68.19 57.75 57.99
C GLU A 324 69.17 57.46 59.14
N ILE A 325 69.29 56.19 59.55
CA ILE A 325 70.31 55.77 60.53
C ILE A 325 71.72 56.13 60.03
N THR A 326 72.01 55.90 58.75
CA THR A 326 73.29 56.25 58.13
C THR A 326 73.54 57.76 58.21
N ARG A 327 72.53 58.58 57.90
CA ARG A 327 72.60 60.05 57.98
C ARG A 327 72.87 60.53 59.41
N LEU A 328 72.09 60.04 60.38
CA LEU A 328 72.23 60.39 61.80
C LEU A 328 73.60 59.99 62.36
N ASN A 329 74.11 58.81 62.01
CA ASN A 329 75.47 58.38 62.40
C ASN A 329 76.54 59.34 61.84
N GLY A 330 76.36 59.83 60.61
CA GLY A 330 77.22 60.87 60.03
C GLY A 330 77.18 62.18 60.83
N GLU A 331 75.99 62.65 61.22
CA GLU A 331 75.83 63.85 62.06
C GLU A 331 76.46 63.69 63.44
N VAL A 332 76.28 62.53 64.08
CA VAL A 332 76.91 62.20 65.36
C VAL A 332 78.43 62.22 65.23
N SER A 333 78.99 61.63 64.16
CA SER A 333 80.43 61.64 63.90
C SER A 333 80.95 63.07 63.74
N ASN A 334 80.24 63.93 62.98
CA ASN A 334 80.62 65.33 62.79
C ASN A 334 80.61 66.11 64.11
N ARG A 335 79.52 66.01 64.89
CA ARG A 335 79.42 66.68 66.20
C ARG A 335 80.47 66.19 67.19
N THR A 336 80.80 64.90 67.16
CA THR A 336 81.89 64.33 67.99
C THR A 336 83.22 64.97 67.63
N ALA A 337 83.51 65.15 66.33
CA ALA A 337 84.72 65.84 65.88
C ALA A 337 84.74 67.32 66.28
N GLU A 338 83.60 68.03 66.20
CA GLU A 338 83.48 69.42 66.65
C GLU A 338 83.75 69.58 68.15
N ILE A 339 83.18 68.70 68.99
CA ILE A 339 83.42 68.71 70.44
C ILE A 339 84.90 68.49 70.73
N ALA A 340 85.51 67.46 70.11
CA ALA A 340 86.93 67.17 70.28
C ALA A 340 87.83 68.36 69.86
N ALA A 341 87.42 69.14 68.85
CA ALA A 341 88.14 70.34 68.43
C ALA A 341 87.99 71.53 69.39
N LEU A 342 86.85 71.65 70.09
CA LEU A 342 86.64 72.69 71.11
C LEU A 342 87.36 72.40 72.44
N GLU A 343 87.63 71.13 72.72
CA GLU A 343 88.36 70.68 73.92
C GLU A 343 89.89 70.76 73.78
N ALA A 344 90.40 71.01 72.57
CA ALA A 344 91.83 71.10 72.23
C ALA A 344 92.38 72.54 72.32
#